data_AF-A0A1M5ZDR6-F1
#
_entry.id   AF-A0A1M5ZDR6-F1
#
_cell.length_a   1.000
_cell.length_b   1.000
_cell.length_c   1.000
_cell.angle_alpha   90.00
_cell.angle_beta   90.00
_cell.angle_gamma   90.00
#
_symmetry.space_group_name_H-M   'P 1'
#
loop_
_entity.id
_entity.type
_entity.pdbx_description
1 polymer ?
#
loop_
_entity_poly.entity_id
_entity_poly.type
_entity_poly.pdbx_seq_one_letter_code
_entity_poly.pdbx_strand_id
1 'polypeptide(L)'
;MIIRQLKQDQYEYLQHSLMKTAHAEPLDVSYTVGMTVNGVEYAVKMQPEKHCKMAVLQALRIDRDGTGPHFELITKGSLLGSFLEILIYQGICQW
;
A
#
# COMPACT_ATOMS: atom_id res chain seq x y z
N MET A 1 -11.55 2.92 1.44
CA MET A 1 -10.68 3.04 2.63
C MET A 1 -10.97 1.94 3.64
N ILE A 2 -9.93 1.33 4.20
CA ILE A 2 -9.99 0.48 5.40
C ILE A 2 -8.98 0.99 6.43
N ILE A 3 -9.21 0.68 7.71
CA ILE A 3 -8.26 0.93 8.80
C ILE A 3 -8.07 -0.38 9.56
N ARG A 4 -6.83 -0.80 9.76
CA ARG A 4 -6.49 -2.01 10.50
C ARG A 4 -5.55 -1.71 11.66
N GLN A 5 -5.85 -2.33 12.80
CA GLN A 5 -4.92 -2.40 13.91
C GLN A 5 -3.88 -3.46 13.60
N LEU A 6 -2.61 -3.09 13.61
CA LEU A 6 -1.50 -4.01 13.45
C LEU A 6 -0.85 -4.32 14.80
N LYS A 7 -0.07 -5.41 14.84
CA LYS A 7 0.88 -5.63 15.94
C LYS A 7 2.00 -4.58 15.86
N GLN A 8 2.62 -4.28 17.00
CA GLN A 8 3.63 -3.24 17.13
C GLN A 8 4.79 -3.42 16.13
N ASP A 9 5.34 -4.63 16.07
CA ASP A 9 6.44 -5.03 15.19
C ASP A 9 6.08 -4.89 13.70
N GLN A 10 4.90 -5.36 13.30
CA GLN A 10 4.39 -5.23 11.93
C GLN A 10 4.19 -3.77 11.54
N TYR A 11 3.67 -2.96 12.47
CA TYR A 11 3.44 -1.55 12.26
C TYR A 11 4.75 -0.77 12.08
N GLU A 12 5.68 -0.91 13.01
CA GLU A 12 6.98 -0.22 12.97
C GLU A 12 7.76 -0.58 11.71
N TYR A 13 7.77 -1.87 11.35
CA TYR A 13 8.41 -2.32 10.12
C TYR A 13 7.77 -1.67 8.89
N LEU A 14 6.44 -1.79 8.74
CA LEU A 14 5.74 -1.29 7.56
C LEU A 14 5.88 0.23 7.47
N GLN A 15 5.73 0.95 8.57
CA GLN A 15 5.94 2.39 8.64
C GLN A 15 7.35 2.78 8.17
N HIS A 16 8.38 2.08 8.63
CA HIS A 16 9.76 2.36 8.22
C HIS A 16 10.02 2.01 6.75
N SER A 17 9.42 0.94 6.25
CA SER A 17 9.44 0.60 4.81
C SER A 17 8.81 1.71 3.98
N LEU A 18 7.61 2.18 4.35
CA LEU A 18 6.92 3.31 3.71
C LEU A 18 7.81 4.56 3.64
N MET A 19 8.46 4.93 4.74
CA MET A 19 9.36 6.10 4.77
C MET A 19 10.57 5.98 3.83
N LYS A 20 11.01 4.76 3.51
CA LYS A 20 12.16 4.51 2.63
C LYS A 20 11.79 4.41 1.15
N THR A 21 10.63 3.84 0.85
CA THR A 21 10.28 3.43 -0.52
C THR A 21 9.18 4.26 -1.15
N ALA A 22 8.37 4.95 -0.35
CA ALA A 22 7.21 5.67 -0.86
C ALA A 22 7.55 7.10 -1.27
N HIS A 23 6.85 7.57 -2.30
CA HIS A 23 6.87 8.98 -2.68
C HIS A 23 5.92 9.73 -1.75
N ALA A 24 6.47 10.60 -0.90
CA ALA A 24 5.69 11.57 -0.13
C ALA A 24 5.44 12.79 -1.01
N GLU A 25 4.18 13.05 -1.34
CA GLU A 25 3.82 14.30 -2.02
C GLU A 25 3.87 15.46 -1.00
N PRO A 26 4.31 16.66 -1.40
CA PRO A 26 4.23 17.83 -0.53
C PRO A 26 2.79 18.01 0.00
N LEU A 27 2.65 18.17 1.31
CA LEU A 27 1.36 18.31 2.02
C LEU A 27 0.47 17.05 2.04
N ASP A 28 0.98 15.90 1.61
CA ASP A 28 0.32 14.62 1.78
C ASP A 28 0.97 13.83 2.93
N VAL A 29 0.16 13.49 3.94
CA VAL A 29 0.59 12.64 5.07
C VAL A 29 0.54 11.16 4.74
N SER A 30 0.03 10.82 3.56
CA SER A 30 -0.05 9.45 3.07
C SER A 30 1.07 9.15 2.08
N TYR A 31 1.34 7.87 1.93
CA TYR A 31 2.43 7.29 1.18
C TYR A 31 1.85 6.46 0.04
N THR A 32 2.41 6.59 -1.16
CA THR A 32 2.08 5.71 -2.29
C THR A 32 3.15 4.64 -2.45
N VAL A 33 2.75 3.38 -2.38
CA VAL A 33 3.62 2.21 -2.53
C VAL A 33 3.32 1.49 -3.84
N GLY A 34 4.35 1.25 -4.64
CA GLY A 34 4.25 0.36 -5.79
C GLY A 34 4.30 -1.10 -5.36
N MET A 35 3.41 -1.94 -5.89
CA MET A 35 3.48 -3.38 -5.73
C MET A 35 3.11 -4.09 -7.03
N THR A 36 3.67 -5.27 -7.24
CA THR A 36 3.33 -6.12 -8.39
C THR A 36 2.78 -7.45 -7.88
N VAL A 37 1.57 -7.81 -8.33
CA VAL A 37 0.91 -9.08 -7.99
C VAL A 37 0.56 -9.79 -9.28
N ASN A 38 1.13 -10.98 -9.50
CA ASN A 38 0.94 -11.79 -10.71
C ASN A 38 1.20 -11.01 -12.01
N GLY A 39 2.25 -10.18 -12.04
CA GLY A 39 2.61 -9.37 -13.20
C GLY A 39 1.76 -8.11 -13.41
N VAL A 40 0.76 -7.87 -12.56
CA VAL A 40 -0.07 -6.65 -12.59
C VAL A 40 0.49 -5.65 -11.59
N GLU A 41 0.70 -4.41 -12.04
CA GLU A 41 1.18 -3.31 -11.20
C GLU A 41 0.04 -2.63 -10.46
N TYR A 42 0.33 -2.23 -9.21
CA TYR A 42 -0.57 -1.46 -8.37
C TYR A 42 0.19 -0.34 -7.66
N ALA A 43 -0.45 0.81 -7.52
CA ALA A 43 -0.03 1.87 -6.62
C ALA A 43 -1.02 1.96 -5.46
N VAL A 44 -0.57 1.67 -4.24
CA VAL A 44 -1.43 1.61 -3.04
C VAL A 44 -1.15 2.83 -2.16
N LYS A 45 -2.19 3.60 -1.86
CA LYS A 45 -2.10 4.79 -1.01
C LYS A 45 -2.42 4.45 0.44
N MET A 46 -1.46 4.66 1.33
CA MET A 46 -1.48 4.22 2.72
C MET A 46 -1.13 5.34 3.68
N GLN A 47 -1.66 5.30 4.90
CA GLN A 47 -1.40 6.30 5.92
C GLN A 47 -1.19 5.62 7.28
N PRO A 48 0.02 5.74 7.85
CA PRO A 48 0.26 5.40 9.25
C PRO A 48 -0.59 6.27 10.16
N GLU A 49 -1.24 5.65 11.13
CA GLU A 49 -2.15 6.30 12.08
C GLU A 49 -1.69 6.05 13.51
N LYS A 50 -2.20 6.85 14.45
CA LYS A 50 -1.91 6.67 15.88
C LYS A 50 -2.35 5.28 16.37
N HIS A 51 -1.66 4.78 17.39
CA HIS A 51 -1.94 3.49 18.04
C HIS A 51 -1.72 2.29 17.11
N CYS A 52 -0.68 2.31 16.29
CA CYS A 52 -0.31 1.21 15.39
C CYS A 52 -1.42 0.81 14.41
N LYS A 53 -2.17 1.83 13.95
CA LYS A 53 -3.20 1.65 12.93
C LYS A 53 -2.62 1.98 11.58
N MET A 54 -3.02 1.22 10.57
CA MET A 54 -2.67 1.49 9.19
C MET A 54 -3.95 1.70 8.39
N ALA A 55 -4.08 2.88 7.78
CA ALA A 55 -5.14 3.16 6.83
C ALA A 55 -4.68 2.79 5.42
N VAL A 56 -5.53 2.09 4.68
CA VAL A 56 -5.37 1.91 3.23
C VAL A 56 -6.49 2.70 2.57
N LEU A 57 -6.14 3.78 1.91
CA LEU A 57 -7.11 4.75 1.41
C LEU A 57 -7.76 4.23 0.13
N GLN A 58 -6.91 3.89 -0.85
CA GLN A 58 -7.26 3.43 -2.18
C GLN A 58 -6.05 2.75 -2.84
N ALA A 59 -6.28 2.06 -3.95
CA ALA A 59 -5.23 1.56 -4.82
C ALA A 59 -5.57 1.88 -6.28
N LEU A 60 -4.55 2.01 -7.12
CA LEU A 60 -4.67 2.17 -8.56
C LEU A 60 -4.04 0.95 -9.21
N ARG A 61 -4.83 0.16 -9.93
CA ARG A 61 -4.28 -0.87 -10.82
C ARG A 61 -3.78 -0.19 -12.09
N ILE A 62 -2.59 -0.59 -12.53
CA ILE A 62 -1.93 -0.05 -13.70
C ILE A 62 -1.74 -1.21 -14.68
N ASP A 63 -2.49 -1.18 -15.77
CA ASP A 63 -2.31 -2.11 -16.88
C ASP A 63 -1.53 -1.41 -17.98
N ARG A 64 -0.37 -1.94 -18.35
CA ARG A 64 0.49 -1.37 -19.39
C ARG A 64 0.39 -2.24 -20.62
N ASP A 65 -0.78 -2.24 -21.24
CA ASP A 65 -0.95 -2.87 -22.54
C ASP A 65 -0.34 -2.00 -23.65
N GLY A 66 -0.18 -2.59 -24.85
CA GLY A 66 0.42 -1.92 -26.00
C GLY A 66 -0.36 -0.72 -26.55
N THR A 67 -1.56 -0.43 -26.01
CA THR A 67 -2.38 0.72 -26.39
C THR A 67 -2.29 1.90 -25.42
N GLY A 68 -1.53 1.75 -24.34
CA GLY A 68 -1.28 2.80 -23.35
C GLY A 68 -1.63 2.34 -21.93
N PRO A 69 -1.26 3.10 -20.88
CA PRO A 69 -1.57 2.69 -19.52
C PRO A 69 -3.08 2.84 -19.24
N HIS A 70 -3.75 1.73 -18.94
CA HIS A 70 -5.10 1.71 -18.41
C HIS A 70 -5.06 1.73 -16.88
N PHE A 71 -5.93 2.54 -16.27
CA PHE A 71 -5.96 2.75 -14.83
C PHE A 71 -7.33 2.40 -14.26
N GLU A 72 -7.35 1.57 -13.22
CA GLU A 72 -8.56 1.23 -12.48
C GLU A 72 -8.40 1.62 -11.00
N LEU A 73 -9.28 2.51 -10.52
CA LEU A 73 -9.31 2.91 -9.12
C LEU A 73 -10.02 1.85 -8.28
N ILE A 74 -9.31 1.32 -7.29
CA ILE A 74 -9.79 0.32 -6.35
C ILE A 74 -10.04 0.99 -4.99
N THR A 75 -11.31 0.98 -4.57
CA THR A 75 -11.74 1.45 -3.24
C THR A 75 -12.39 0.33 -2.41
N LYS A 76 -12.62 -0.84 -3.01
CA LYS A 76 -13.27 -2.00 -2.39
C LYS A 76 -12.44 -2.55 -1.23
N GLY A 77 -13.02 -2.54 -0.03
CA GLY A 77 -12.30 -2.85 1.21
C GLY A 77 -11.67 -4.26 1.26
N SER A 78 -12.26 -5.25 0.59
CA SER A 78 -11.68 -6.60 0.52
C SER A 78 -10.32 -6.60 -0.18
N LEU A 79 -10.19 -5.89 -1.32
CA LEU A 79 -8.94 -5.80 -2.06
C LEU A 79 -7.91 -4.96 -1.32
N LEU A 80 -8.34 -3.84 -0.74
CA LEU A 80 -7.46 -3.01 0.09
C LEU A 80 -6.90 -3.78 1.30
N GLY A 81 -7.71 -4.67 1.88
CA GLY A 81 -7.27 -5.59 2.93
C GLY A 81 -6.21 -6.56 2.42
N SER A 82 -6.45 -7.20 1.27
CA SER A 82 -5.48 -8.12 0.66
C SER A 82 -4.14 -7.44 0.35
N PHE A 83 -4.15 -6.20 -0.17
CA PHE A 83 -2.92 -5.46 -0.42
C PHE A 83 -2.14 -5.19 0.86
N LEU A 84 -2.82 -4.81 1.95
CA LEU A 84 -2.18 -4.62 3.24
C LEU A 84 -1.52 -5.90 3.75
N GLU A 85 -2.20 -7.04 3.70
CA GLU A 85 -1.65 -8.33 4.13
C GLU A 85 -0.39 -8.70 3.33
N ILE A 86 -0.41 -8.48 2.02
CA ILE A 86 0.76 -8.72 1.15
C ILE A 86 1.92 -7.78 1.52
N LEU A 87 1.66 -6.50 1.76
CA LEU A 87 2.70 -5.53 2.12
C LEU A 87 3.31 -5.82 3.49
N ILE A 88 2.50 -6.25 4.46
CA ILE A 88 2.99 -6.74 5.75
C ILE A 88 3.88 -7.98 5.53
N TYR A 89 3.45 -8.94 4.71
CA TYR A 89 4.21 -10.16 4.41
C TYR A 89 5.52 -9.89 3.67
N GLN A 90 5.50 -9.07 2.62
CA GLN A 90 6.69 -8.68 1.85
C GLN A 90 7.70 -7.93 2.72
N GLY A 91 7.22 -7.17 3.69
CA GLY A 91 8.08 -6.60 4.71
C GLY A 91 8.75 -7.63 5.61
N ILE A 92 8.05 -8.71 5.96
CA ILE A 92 8.60 -9.76 6.82
C ILE A 92 9.64 -10.65 6.09
N CYS A 93 9.63 -10.70 4.75
CA CYS A 93 10.48 -11.59 3.94
C CYS A 93 11.84 -11.03 3.47
N GLN A 94 12.35 -9.93 4.01
CA GLN A 94 13.75 -9.50 3.76
C GLN A 94 14.66 -9.89 4.93
N TRP A 95 15.06 -11.17 4.98
CA TRP A 95 16.17 -11.70 5.80
C TRP A 95 16.90 -12.82 5.05
#